data_AF-A0A922MMM8-F1
#
_entry.id   AF-A0A922MMM8-F1
#
_cell.length_a   1.000
_cell.length_b   1.000
_cell.length_c   1.000
_cell.angle_alpha   90.00
_cell.angle_beta   90.00
_cell.angle_gamma   90.00
#
_symmetry.space_group_name_H-M   'P 1'
#
loop_
_entity.id
_entity.type
_entity.pdbx_description
1 polymer ?
#
loop_
_entity_poly.entity_id
_entity_poly.type
_entity_poly.pdbx_seq_one_letter_code
_entity_poly.pdbx_strand_id
1 'polypeptide(L)' 'MIVNNCGTATGERNGYNIPEIVCISELGAWLGEDARAAPPPDRQLPAHARRLLADAYMCFYRSPDVAMYR' A
#
# COMPACT_ATOMS: atom_id res chain seq x y z
N MET A 1 5.15 -1.57 0.87
CA MET A 1 4.73 -2.72 1.70
C MET A 1 3.45 -2.33 2.40
N ILE A 2 2.32 -2.90 2.00
CA ILE A 2 1.08 -2.73 2.74
C ILE A 2 0.92 -3.97 3.59
N VAL A 3 0.89 -3.80 4.91
CA VAL A 3 0.49 -4.88 5.81
C VAL A 3 -1.03 -4.92 5.75
N ASN A 4 -1.58 -5.89 5.03
CA ASN A 4 -3.01 -6.14 5.11
C ASN A 4 -3.27 -6.90 6.39
N ASN A 5 -4.03 -6.30 7.30
CA ASN A 5 -4.72 -7.05 8.34
C ASN A 5 -5.97 -7.66 7.70
N CYS A 6 -5.79 -8.55 6.72
CA CYS A 6 -6.90 -9.33 6.19
C CYS A 6 -7.16 -10.42 7.22
N GLY A 7 -8.16 -10.19 8.07
CA GLY A 7 -8.63 -11.19 9.01
C GLY A 7 -9.18 -12.40 8.25
N THR A 8 -8.33 -13.38 7.97
CA THR A 8 -8.77 -14.77 7.94
C THR A 8 -8.84 -15.22 9.39
N ALA A 9 -9.91 -14.81 10.06
CA ALA A 9 -10.27 -15.42 11.32
C ALA A 9 -10.64 -16.87 10.99
N THR A 10 -9.69 -17.80 11.18
CA THR A 10 -10.10 -19.15 11.55
C THR A 10 -11.08 -18.96 12.70
N GLY A 11 -12.34 -19.34 12.52
CA GLY A 11 -13.49 -18.94 13.34
C GLY A 11 -13.51 -19.50 14.76
N GLU A 12 -12.34 -19.63 15.38
CA GLU A 12 -12.16 -20.05 16.76
C GLU A 12 -12.11 -18.82 17.66
N ARG A 13 -12.68 -18.94 18.87
CA ARG A 13 -12.69 -17.89 19.90
C ARG A 13 -11.30 -17.29 20.21
N ASN A 14 -10.22 -17.99 19.84
CA ASN A 14 -8.82 -17.62 20.04
C ASN A 14 -8.02 -17.52 18.71
N GLY A 15 -8.68 -17.31 17.57
CA GLY A 15 -8.00 -17.13 16.29
C GLY A 15 -7.03 -15.94 16.33
N TYR A 16 -5.85 -16.09 15.73
CA TYR A 16 -4.86 -15.02 15.58
C TYR A 16 -4.80 -14.56 14.13
N ASN A 17 -4.40 -13.30 13.91
CA ASN A 17 -4.26 -12.76 12.56
C ASN A 17 -2.98 -13.30 11.89
N ILE A 18 -3.10 -13.74 10.65
CA ILE A 18 -1.95 -14.09 9.80
C ILE A 18 -1.51 -12.81 9.08
N PRO A 19 -0.29 -12.30 9.29
CA PRO A 19 0.18 -11.12 8.58
C PRO A 19 0.42 -11.47 7.10
N GLU A 20 -0.11 -10.64 6.21
CA GLU A 20 0.10 -10.77 4.77
C GLU A 20 1.02 -9.66 4.27
N ILE A 21 2.04 -10.06 3.50
CA ILE A 21 2.95 -9.15 2.82
C ILE A 21 2.72 -9.30 1.32
N VAL A 22 2.17 -8.25 0.70
CA VAL A 22 1.92 -8.22 -0.74
C VAL A 22 2.88 -7.24 -1.42
N CYS A 23 3.55 -7.72 -2.46
CA CYS A 23 4.33 -6.87 -3.37
C CYS A 23 3.41 -6.14 -4.33
N ILE A 24 3.67 -4.86 -4.55
CA ILE A 24 2.88 -4.00 -5.45
C ILE A 24 3.81 -3.49 -6.55
N SER A 25 3.81 -4.19 -7.67
CA SER A 25 4.69 -3.91 -8.81
C SER A 25 4.25 -2.65 -9.56
N GLU A 26 2.94 -2.37 -9.57
CA GLU A 26 2.33 -1.26 -10.31
C GLU A 26 2.37 0.08 -9.57
N LEU A 27 2.98 0.12 -8.38
CA LEU A 27 3.01 1.32 -7.53
C LEU A 27 3.60 2.54 -8.26
N GLY A 28 4.65 2.32 -9.05
CA GLY A 28 5.28 3.37 -9.84
C GLY A 28 4.34 3.99 -10.88
N ALA A 29 3.44 3.20 -11.47
CA ALA A 29 2.47 3.70 -12.44
C ALA A 29 1.41 4.61 -11.80
N TRP A 30 1.05 4.36 -10.54
CA TRP A 30 0.07 5.18 -9.81
C TRP A 30 0.65 6.49 -9.27
N LEU A 31 1.97 6.51 -9.01
CA LEU A 31 2.67 7.67 -8.44
C LEU A 31 3.48 8.47 -9.47
N GLY A 32 3.61 7.93 -10.69
CA GLY A 32 4.33 8.53 -11.80
C GLY A 32 3.67 9.81 -12.31
N GLU A 33 4.40 10.54 -13.14
CA GLU A 33 4.01 11.87 -13.59
C GLU A 33 2.67 11.88 -14.35
N ASP A 34 2.44 10.85 -15.18
CA ASP A 34 1.20 10.71 -15.96
C ASP A 34 -0.04 10.61 -15.06
N ALA A 35 0.05 9.86 -13.96
CA ALA A 35 -1.04 9.69 -13.00
C ALA A 35 -1.29 10.95 -12.16
N ARG A 36 -0.30 11.84 -12.03
CA ARG A 36 -0.45 13.15 -11.38
C ARG A 36 -1.13 14.16 -12.29
N ALA A 37 -0.79 14.12 -13.59
CA ALA A 37 -1.36 15.03 -14.59
C ALA A 37 -2.83 14.70 -14.90
N ALA A 38 -3.20 13.42 -14.87
CA ALA A 38 -4.57 12.96 -15.09
C ALA A 38 -4.95 11.88 -14.06
N PRO A 39 -5.34 12.27 -12.83
CA PRO A 39 -5.66 11.30 -11.79
C PRO A 39 -6.86 10.44 -12.21
N PRO A 40 -6.72 9.10 -12.19
CA PRO A 40 -7.84 8.22 -12.50
C PRO A 40 -8.93 8.37 -11.45
N PRO A 41 -10.21 8.24 -11.81
CA PRO A 41 -11.30 8.32 -10.85
C PRO A 41 -11.20 7.19 -9.81
N ASP A 42 -11.48 7.47 -8.53
CA ASP A 42 -11.29 6.55 -7.38
C ASP A 42 -11.88 5.14 -7.55
N ARG A 43 -12.98 5.04 -8.30
CA ARG A 43 -13.67 3.78 -8.65
C ARG A 43 -12.80 2.85 -9.51
N GLN A 44 -11.86 3.40 -10.28
CA GLN A 44 -10.99 2.64 -11.18
C GLN A 44 -9.66 2.24 -10.54
N LEU A 45 -9.35 2.79 -9.36
CA LEU A 45 -8.11 2.47 -8.66
C LEU A 45 -8.15 1.07 -8.02
N PRO A 46 -7.09 0.27 -8.18
CA PRO A 46 -6.90 -0.98 -7.44
C PRO A 46 -6.97 -0.77 -5.92
N ALA A 47 -7.35 -1.80 -5.17
CA ALA A 47 -7.58 -1.69 -3.72
C ALA A 47 -6.38 -1.11 -2.97
N HIS A 48 -5.16 -1.55 -3.29
CA HIS A 48 -3.94 -1.04 -2.67
C HIS A 48 -3.64 0.42 -3.04
N ALA A 49 -3.89 0.80 -4.29
CA ALA A 49 -3.70 2.17 -4.77
C ALA A 49 -4.64 3.14 -4.04
N ARG A 50 -5.93 2.78 -3.97
CA ARG A 50 -6.95 3.59 -3.29
C ARG A 50 -6.62 3.76 -1.81
N ARG A 51 -6.25 2.69 -1.11
CA ARG A 51 -5.87 2.79 0.31
C ARG A 51 -4.63 3.65 0.52
N LEU A 52 -3.64 3.57 -0.36
CA LEU A 52 -2.45 4.40 -0.26
C LEU A 52 -2.77 5.89 -0.51
N LEU A 53 -3.59 6.20 -1.50
CA LEU A 53 -3.86 7.59 -1.91
C LEU A 53 -4.91 8.28 -1.04
N ALA A 54 -5.93 7.54 -0.58
CA ALA A 54 -7.04 8.09 0.18
C ALA A 54 -6.90 7.91 1.70
N ASP A 55 -6.26 6.83 2.16
CA ASP A 55 -6.21 6.45 3.59
C ASP A 55 -4.81 6.60 4.21
N ALA A 56 -3.89 7.34 3.56
CA ALA A 56 -2.55 7.57 4.11
C ALA A 56 -2.61 8.41 5.39
N TYR A 57 -2.17 7.83 6.50
CA TYR A 57 -2.07 8.52 7.78
C TYR A 57 -0.72 9.24 7.97
N MET A 58 0.38 8.60 7.58
CA MET A 58 1.75 9.11 7.76
C MET A 58 2.61 8.76 6.56
N CYS A 59 3.46 9.71 6.17
CA CYS A 59 4.50 9.51 5.16
C CYS A 59 5.86 9.52 5.85
N PHE A 60 6.60 8.41 5.75
CA PHE A 60 7.94 8.29 6.31
C PHE A 60 8.99 8.72 5.29
N TYR A 61 9.84 9.66 5.68
CA TYR A 61 10.96 10.15 4.87
C TYR A 61 12.28 9.80 5.55
N ARG A 62 13.31 9.54 4.75
CA ARG A 62 14.67 9.29 5.23
C ARG A 62 15.68 10.06 4.38
N SER A 63 16.84 10.39 4.96
CA SER A 63 17.93 10.93 4.15
C SER A 63 18.33 9.91 3.05
N PRO A 64 18.59 10.35 1.82
CA PRO A 64 19.14 9.48 0.78
C PRO A 64 20.45 8.82 1.20
N ASP A 65 21.26 9.51 2.00
CA ASP A 65 22.61 9.08 2.40
C ASP A 65 22.63 7.87 3.35
N VAL A 66 21.51 7.57 4.00
CA VAL A 66 21.35 6.40 4.89
C VAL A 66 20.68 5.21 4.19
N ALA A 67 20.61 5.23 2.85
CA ALA A 67 20.12 4.09 2.06
C ALA A 67 21.10 2.92 2.18
N MET A 68 20.67 1.79 2.73
CA MET A 68 21.49 0.56 2.81
C MET A 68 21.82 -0.04 1.43
N TYR A 69 21.04 0.28 0.38
CA TYR A 69 21.23 -0.24 -0.97
C TYR A 69 20.98 0.85 -2.02
N ARG A 70 21.76 0.79 -3.11
CA ARG A 70 21.58 1.60 -4.32
C ARG A 70 20.85 0.78 -5.38
#